data_AF-A0A920IY34-F1
#
_entry.id   AF-A0A920IY34-F1
#
_cell.length_a   1.000
_cell.length_b   1.000
_cell.length_c   1.000
_cell.angle_alpha   90.00
_cell.angle_beta   90.00
_cell.angle_gamma   90.00
#
_symmetry.space_group_name_H-M   'P 1'
#
loop_
_entity.id
_entity.type
_entity.pdbx_description
1 polymer ?
#
loop_
_entity_poly.entity_id
_entity_poly.type
_entity_poly.pdbx_seq_one_letter_code
_entity_poly.pdbx_strand_id
1 'polypeptide(L)'
;MVKTQGMFAVRDLTASFLDLPISKVTSNYVEIGGGFGGKTKVYLPPLAGILSKKSGYRPVKMIMDRISVFQGSGPAPGGKIIVKIGVTNDGKINSGSVE
;
A
#
# COMPACT_ATOMS: atom_id res chain seq x y z
N MET A 1 -0.18 -16.48 1.20
CA MET A 1 0.65 -15.75 2.18
C MET A 1 1.07 -14.42 1.58
N VAL A 2 0.89 -13.31 2.28
CA VAL A 2 1.09 -11.95 1.74
C VAL A 2 1.98 -11.11 2.65
N LYS A 3 2.94 -10.39 2.08
CA LYS A 3 3.76 -9.39 2.78
C LYS A 3 2.99 -8.07 2.83
N THR A 4 2.43 -7.71 3.99
CA THR A 4 1.61 -6.50 4.14
C THR A 4 1.74 -5.89 5.53
N GLN A 5 1.47 -4.58 5.64
CA GLN A 5 1.29 -3.85 6.89
C GLN A 5 -0.19 -3.64 7.27
N GLY A 6 -1.14 -4.10 6.43
CA GLY A 6 -2.57 -3.90 6.62
C GLY A 6 -3.39 -5.11 6.16
N MET A 7 -3.47 -6.14 7.02
CA MET A 7 -4.08 -7.42 6.65
C MET A 7 -5.57 -7.34 6.31
N PHE A 8 -6.35 -6.54 7.06
CA PHE A 8 -7.78 -6.38 6.80
C PHE A 8 -8.03 -5.60 5.50
N ALA A 9 -7.30 -4.52 5.26
CA ALA A 9 -7.39 -3.78 4.00
C ALA A 9 -7.04 -4.66 2.79
N VAL A 10 -6.01 -5.51 2.89
CA VAL A 10 -5.69 -6.50 1.85
C VAL A 10 -6.85 -7.44 1.60
N ARG A 11 -7.45 -8.00 2.66
CA ARG A 11 -8.59 -8.93 2.54
C ARG A 11 -9.78 -8.25 1.85
N ASP A 12 -10.16 -7.08 2.34
CA ASP A 12 -11.39 -6.39 1.89
C ASP A 12 -11.26 -5.93 0.43
N LEU A 13 -10.12 -5.35 0.06
CA LEU A 13 -9.84 -4.96 -1.32
C LEU A 13 -9.75 -6.20 -2.24
N THR A 14 -9.08 -7.26 -1.80
CA THR A 14 -8.99 -8.50 -2.60
C THR A 14 -10.35 -9.13 -2.82
N ALA A 15 -11.21 -9.17 -1.80
CA ALA A 15 -12.58 -9.66 -1.92
C ALA A 15 -13.39 -8.82 -2.92
N SER A 16 -13.27 -7.49 -2.85
CA SER A 16 -13.90 -6.58 -3.80
C SER A 16 -13.45 -6.82 -5.24
N PHE A 17 -12.15 -6.95 -5.51
CA PHE A 17 -11.63 -7.21 -6.87
C PHE A 17 -12.02 -8.58 -7.43
N LEU A 18 -12.24 -9.57 -6.56
CA LEU A 18 -12.64 -10.92 -6.96
C LEU A 18 -14.16 -11.10 -7.08
N ASP A 19 -14.93 -10.07 -6.72
CA ASP A 19 -16.38 -10.12 -6.58
C ASP A 19 -16.82 -11.27 -5.65
N LEU A 20 -16.20 -11.32 -4.47
CA LEU A 20 -16.47 -12.33 -3.45
C LEU A 20 -16.90 -11.64 -2.14
N PRO A 21 -17.79 -12.29 -1.35
CA PRO A 21 -18.01 -11.88 0.03
C PRO A 21 -16.69 -11.91 0.81
N ILE A 22 -16.47 -10.93 1.69
CA ILE A 22 -15.27 -10.84 2.52
C ILE A 22 -15.04 -12.14 3.32
N SER A 23 -16.11 -12.80 3.77
CA SER A 23 -16.08 -14.08 4.49
C SER A 23 -15.51 -15.26 3.67
N LYS A 24 -15.40 -15.11 2.35
CA LYS A 24 -14.80 -16.10 1.44
C LYS A 24 -13.33 -15.82 1.14
N VAL A 25 -12.74 -14.78 1.73
CA VAL A 25 -11.34 -14.41 1.53
C VAL A 25 -10.60 -14.42 2.87
N THR A 26 -9.57 -15.26 2.96
CA THR A 26 -8.66 -15.30 4.10
C THR A 26 -7.31 -14.72 3.69
N SER A 27 -6.82 -13.73 4.42
CA SER A 27 -5.49 -13.16 4.25
C SER A 27 -4.57 -13.68 5.35
N ASN A 28 -3.50 -14.38 4.95
CA ASN A 28 -2.48 -14.89 5.88
C ASN A 28 -1.21 -14.06 5.74
N TYR A 29 -0.80 -13.41 6.82
CA TYR A 29 0.41 -12.59 6.88
C TYR A 29 1.66 -13.46 7.02
N VAL A 30 2.80 -12.90 6.64
CA VAL A 30 4.13 -13.48 6.84
C VAL A 30 5.08 -12.38 7.30
N GLU A 31 6.20 -12.80 7.88
CA GLU A 31 7.30 -11.88 8.20
C GLU A 31 7.71 -11.05 6.98
N ILE A 32 7.95 -9.76 7.22
CA ILE A 32 8.31 -8.81 6.19
C ILE A 32 9.72 -8.26 6.44
N GLY A 33 10.58 -8.30 5.42
CA GLY A 33 11.88 -7.61 5.43
C GLY A 33 11.71 -6.10 5.19
N GLY A 34 11.06 -5.39 6.11
CA GLY A 34 10.81 -3.94 6.04
C GLY A 34 9.57 -3.53 5.26
N GLY A 35 8.95 -2.41 5.65
CA GLY A 35 7.69 -1.91 5.06
C GLY A 35 7.71 -0.42 4.74
N PHE A 36 8.15 0.43 5.69
CA PHE A 36 8.33 1.88 5.51
C PHE A 36 7.14 2.60 4.83
N GLY A 37 5.91 2.12 5.06
CA GLY A 37 4.67 2.65 4.46
C GLY A 37 4.34 2.05 3.09
N GLY A 38 5.31 1.47 2.37
CA GLY A 38 5.14 0.91 1.02
C GLY A 38 4.38 -0.42 0.95
N LYS A 39 4.09 -1.06 2.09
CA LYS A 39 3.36 -2.34 2.16
C LYS A 39 1.93 -2.20 2.71
N THR A 40 1.39 -0.99 2.69
CA THR A 40 -0.01 -0.68 3.05
C THR A 40 -0.96 -0.81 1.86
N LYS A 41 -0.45 -0.59 0.63
CA LYS A 41 -1.20 -0.69 -0.62
C LYS A 41 -1.32 -2.16 -1.08
N VAL A 42 -2.40 -2.45 -1.79
CA VAL A 42 -2.72 -3.79 -2.30
C VAL A 42 -2.39 -3.87 -3.78
N TYR A 43 -1.46 -4.75 -4.15
CA TYR A 43 -1.01 -4.92 -5.54
C TYR A 43 -1.27 -6.35 -6.06
N LEU A 44 -0.48 -7.31 -5.58
CA LEU A 44 -0.46 -8.68 -6.10
C LEU A 44 -1.63 -9.59 -5.66
N PRO A 45 -2.18 -9.50 -4.42
CA PRO A 45 -3.18 -10.47 -3.97
C PRO A 45 -4.43 -10.58 -4.85
N PRO A 46 -5.04 -9.47 -5.34
CA PRO A 46 -6.14 -9.54 -6.30
C PRO A 46 -5.76 -10.26 -7.60
N LEU A 47 -4.60 -9.93 -8.16
CA LEU A 47 -4.10 -10.54 -9.40
C LEU A 47 -3.88 -12.04 -9.24
N ALA A 48 -3.26 -12.46 -8.13
CA ALA A 48 -3.04 -13.87 -7.82
C ALA A 48 -4.37 -14.63 -7.70
N GLY A 49 -5.40 -14.02 -7.08
CA GLY A 49 -6.73 -14.61 -6.97
C GLY A 49 -7.42 -14.77 -8.33
N ILE A 50 -7.35 -13.75 -9.20
CA ILE A 50 -7.93 -13.79 -10.55
C ILE A 50 -7.23 -14.87 -11.39
N LEU A 51 -5.90 -14.93 -11.34
CA LEU A 51 -5.12 -15.94 -12.06
C LEU A 51 -5.43 -17.35 -11.54
N SER A 52 -5.54 -17.53 -10.23
CA SER A 52 -5.93 -18.81 -9.64
C SER A 52 -7.29 -19.28 -10.18
N LYS A 53 -8.30 -18.39 -10.20
CA LYS A 53 -9.63 -18.69 -10.77
C LYS A 53 -9.53 -19.08 -12.25
N LYS A 54 -8.77 -18.34 -13.06
CA LYS A 54 -8.56 -18.62 -14.50
C LYS A 54 -7.79 -19.91 -14.75
N SER A 55 -6.93 -20.33 -13.83
CA SER A 55 -6.15 -21.57 -13.93
C SER A 55 -6.85 -22.78 -13.29
N GLY A 56 -8.17 -22.73 -13.09
CA GLY A 56 -8.93 -23.83 -12.48
C GLY A 56 -8.69 -23.98 -10.98
N TYR A 57 -8.61 -22.85 -10.26
CA TYR A 57 -8.38 -22.76 -8.81
C TYR A 57 -7.05 -23.35 -8.33
N ARG A 58 -6.02 -23.36 -9.20
CA ARG A 58 -4.66 -23.78 -8.82
C ARG A 58 -3.96 -22.70 -8.00
N PRO A 59 -3.08 -23.05 -7.04
CA PRO A 59 -2.31 -22.08 -6.29
C PRO A 59 -1.40 -21.23 -7.18
N VAL A 60 -1.37 -19.91 -6.94
CA VAL A 60 -0.52 -18.95 -7.66
C VAL A 60 0.41 -18.23 -6.68
N LYS A 61 1.70 -18.18 -7.01
CA LYS A 61 2.71 -17.39 -6.29
C LYS A 61 3.19 -16.27 -7.20
N MET A 62 3.13 -15.04 -6.71
CA MET A 62 3.66 -13.86 -7.40
C MET A 62 4.80 -13.25 -6.60
N ILE A 63 5.86 -12.81 -7.29
CA ILE A 63 7.01 -12.14 -6.73
C ILE A 63 7.34 -10.96 -7.64
N MET A 64 7.61 -9.79 -7.04
CA MET A 64 8.21 -8.67 -7.73
C MET A 64 9.72 -8.72 -7.49
N ASP A 65 10.50 -8.65 -8.56
CA ASP A 65 11.93 -8.42 -8.45
C ASP A 65 12.22 -6.95 -8.06
N ARG A 66 13.50 -6.63 -7.84
CA ARG A 66 13.86 -5.30 -7.33
C ARG A 66 13.42 -4.17 -8.26
N ILE A 67 13.56 -4.36 -9.58
CA ILE A 67 13.20 -3.36 -10.59
C ILE A 67 11.69 -3.17 -10.61
N SER A 68 10.92 -4.28 -10.62
CA SER A 68 9.46 -4.25 -10.58
C SER A 68 8.95 -3.57 -9.32
N VAL A 69 9.59 -3.76 -8.16
CA VAL A 69 9.23 -3.04 -6.93
C VAL A 69 9.36 -1.53 -7.13
N PHE A 70 10.45 -1.05 -7.73
CA PHE A 70 10.62 0.38 -7.96
C PHE A 70 9.63 0.97 -8.98
N GLN A 71 9.30 0.21 -10.01
CA GLN A 71 8.43 0.69 -11.10
C GLN A 71 6.93 0.49 -10.83
N GLY A 72 6.58 -0.60 -10.14
CA GLY A 72 5.20 -1.05 -9.95
C GLY A 72 4.62 -0.80 -8.57
N SER A 73 5.40 -0.25 -7.62
CA SER A 73 4.90 0.20 -6.32
C SER A 73 4.90 1.72 -6.21
N GLY A 74 4.17 2.25 -5.23
CA GLY A 74 4.05 3.69 -5.04
C GLY A 74 5.20 4.26 -4.19
N PRO A 75 6.05 5.16 -4.73
CA PRO A 75 6.98 5.93 -3.90
C PRO A 75 6.21 6.92 -3.02
N ALA A 76 6.91 7.54 -2.07
CA ALA A 76 6.37 8.72 -1.39
C ALA A 76 6.02 9.79 -2.45
N PRO A 77 4.83 10.41 -2.39
CA PRO A 77 4.46 11.44 -3.35
C PRO A 77 5.44 12.61 -3.24
N GLY A 78 5.86 13.14 -4.38
CA GLY A 78 6.60 14.40 -4.41
C GLY A 78 5.68 15.53 -3.93
N GLY A 79 6.24 16.47 -3.16
CA GLY A 79 5.52 17.65 -2.68
C GLY A 79 6.32 18.91 -2.95
N LYS A 80 5.65 19.96 -3.41
CA LYS A 80 6.16 21.34 -3.39
C LYS A 80 5.30 22.11 -2.42
N ILE A 81 5.92 22.68 -1.39
CA ILE A 81 5.24 23.38 -0.31
C ILE A 81 5.91 24.73 -0.16
N ILE A 82 5.12 25.80 -0.14
CA ILE A 82 5.58 27.16 0.17
C ILE A 82 5.09 27.51 1.57
N VAL A 83 6.03 27.77 2.48
CA VAL A 83 5.72 28.13 3.87
C VAL A 83 6.11 29.59 4.10
N LYS A 84 5.17 30.38 4.65
CA LYS A 84 5.45 31.72 5.19
C LYS A 84 5.24 31.69 6.70
N ILE A 85 6.18 32.24 7.45
CA ILE A 85 6.15 32.30 8.92
C ILE A 85 6.40 33.74 9.34
N GLY A 86 5.53 34.30 10.17
CA GLY A 86 5.74 35.58 10.82
C GLY A 86 6.40 35.39 12.18
N VAL A 87 7.45 36.17 12.47
CA VAL A 87 8.24 36.09 13.71
C VAL A 87 8.40 37.49 14.30
N THR A 88 8.25 37.62 15.61
CA THR A 88 8.46 38.87 16.36
C THR A 88 9.96 39.10 16.62
N ASN A 89 10.34 40.33 17.00
CA ASN A 89 11.75 40.67 17.27
C ASN A 89 12.37 39.88 18.42
N ASP A 90 11.57 39.40 19.39
CA ASP A 90 12.01 38.50 20.46
C ASP A 90 12.03 37.01 20.04
N GLY A 91 11.82 36.72 18.75
CA GLY A 91 11.94 35.38 18.17
C GLY A 91 10.70 34.51 18.29
N LYS A 92 9.54 35.04 18.70
CA LYS A 92 8.30 34.26 18.81
C LYS A 92 7.59 34.19 17.47
N ILE A 93 7.16 32.99 17.08
CA ILE A 93 6.29 32.79 15.92
C ILE A 93 4.91 33.37 16.24
N ASN A 94 4.39 34.22 15.35
CA ASN A 94 3.08 34.86 15.52
C ASN A 94 2.02 34.42 14.48
N SER A 95 2.45 33.97 13.30
CA SER A 95 1.57 33.60 12.20
C SER A 95 2.27 32.65 11.25
N GLY A 96 1.49 31.89 10.48
CA GLY A 96 2.01 31.01 9.45
C GLY A 96 0.96 30.74 8.38
N SER A 97 1.40 30.64 7.12
CA SER A 97 0.56 30.18 6.01
C SER A 97 1.32 29.16 5.17
N VAL A 98 0.60 28.16 4.67
CA VAL A 98 1.14 27.12 3.81
C VAL A 98 0.34 27.10 2.51
N GLU A 99 1.06 27.08 1.39
CA GLU A 99 0.54 26.86 0.03
C GLU A 99 1.14 25.57 -0.55
#